data_AF-A0A4R3H5Z7-F1
#
_entry.id   AF-A0A4R3H5Z7-F1
#
_cell.length_a   1.000
_cell.length_b   1.000
_cell.length_c   1.000
_cell.angle_alpha   90.00
_cell.angle_beta   90.00
_cell.angle_gamma   90.00
#
_symmetry.space_group_name_H-M   'P 1'
#
loop_
_entity.id
_entity.type
_entity.pdbx_description
1 polymer ?
#
loop_
_entity_poly.entity_id
_entity_poly.type
_entity_poly.pdbx_seq_one_letter_code
_entity_poly.pdbx_strand_id
1 'polypeptide(L)'
;MVSVSHETHQQTERRLLAVTSRARLQTYEGGYAFLEFPLAEFPKAVRADALALVRDDMVWSQLVPCDDPAEERFGLFRFHFPAGADNSGFVGWLASRLKQRFGTGLFVTCGQNRKDGGIFDYWGVPIALAAEVIAEVERLVAGSPDGLGPVRDRSPA
;
A
#
# COMPACT_ATOMS: atom_id res chain seq x y z
N MET A 1 -11.72 14.74 12.10
CA MET A 1 -12.65 14.22 13.12
C MET A 1 -12.45 12.71 13.14
N VAL A 2 -12.04 12.14 14.27
CA VAL A 2 -11.85 10.68 14.40
C VAL A 2 -13.22 10.08 14.69
N SER A 3 -13.72 9.20 13.81
CA SER A 3 -14.99 8.50 13.98
C SER A 3 -14.73 7.14 14.64
N VAL A 4 -15.28 6.89 15.82
CA VAL A 4 -15.30 5.55 16.42
C VAL A 4 -16.55 4.85 15.92
N SER A 5 -16.37 3.85 15.05
CA SER A 5 -17.46 3.11 14.43
C SER A 5 -17.89 1.91 15.29
N HIS A 6 -19.21 1.71 15.45
CA HIS A 6 -19.83 0.54 16.09
C HIS A 6 -20.29 -0.50 15.04
N GLU A 7 -19.52 -0.68 13.98
CA GLU A 7 -19.83 -1.65 12.91
C GLU A 7 -19.45 -3.08 13.30
N THR A 8 -20.23 -4.06 12.84
CA THR A 8 -19.80 -5.46 12.81
C THR A 8 -18.72 -5.66 11.74
N HIS A 9 -17.95 -6.75 11.83
CA HIS A 9 -16.96 -7.09 10.80
C HIS A 9 -17.54 -7.10 9.37
N GLN A 10 -18.74 -7.65 9.19
CA GLN A 10 -19.42 -7.72 7.89
C GLN A 10 -19.92 -6.35 7.39
N GLN A 11 -20.25 -5.42 8.29
CA GLN A 11 -20.60 -4.05 7.91
C GLN A 11 -19.34 -3.29 7.46
N THR A 12 -18.26 -3.39 8.25
CA THR A 12 -16.95 -2.81 7.92
C THR A 12 -16.45 -3.32 6.58
N GLU A 13 -16.49 -4.62 6.33
CA GLU A 13 -16.04 -5.20 5.06
C GLU A 13 -16.85 -4.67 3.88
N ARG A 14 -18.18 -4.66 3.97
CA ARG A 14 -19.03 -4.11 2.89
C ARG A 14 -18.74 -2.64 2.63
N ARG A 15 -18.58 -1.83 3.67
CA ARG A 15 -18.23 -0.40 3.53
C ARG A 15 -16.87 -0.22 2.87
N LEU A 16 -15.85 -0.94 3.33
CA LEU A 16 -14.49 -0.82 2.81
C LEU A 16 -14.36 -1.33 1.37
N LEU A 17 -15.06 -2.41 1.00
CA LEU A 17 -15.17 -2.84 -0.39
C LEU A 17 -15.81 -1.74 -1.25
N ALA A 18 -16.93 -1.16 -0.79
CA ALA A 18 -17.59 -0.07 -1.50
C ALA A 18 -16.72 1.20 -1.58
N VAL A 19 -15.86 1.48 -0.61
CA VAL A 19 -14.92 2.61 -0.65
C VAL A 19 -13.76 2.31 -1.60
N THR A 20 -13.25 1.08 -1.61
CA THR A 20 -12.19 0.62 -2.53
C THR A 20 -12.60 0.80 -3.99
N SER A 21 -13.84 0.42 -4.34
CA SER A 21 -14.32 0.53 -5.73
C SER A 21 -14.51 1.96 -6.22
N ARG A 22 -14.50 2.93 -5.30
CA ARG A 22 -14.56 4.37 -5.60
C ARG A 22 -13.18 5.04 -5.46
N ALA A 23 -12.16 4.31 -5.04
CA ALA A 23 -10.81 4.85 -4.87
C ALA A 23 -10.10 4.95 -6.23
N ARG A 24 -9.28 5.99 -6.39
CA ARG A 24 -8.36 6.09 -7.51
C ARG A 24 -7.07 5.37 -7.15
N LEU A 25 -6.85 4.23 -7.80
CA LEU A 25 -5.62 3.46 -7.71
C LEU A 25 -4.57 4.00 -8.69
N GLN A 26 -3.33 4.13 -8.23
CA GLN A 26 -2.16 4.29 -9.08
C GLN A 26 -1.19 3.15 -8.78
N THR A 27 -0.79 2.41 -9.79
CA THR A 27 0.31 1.43 -9.72
C THR A 27 1.60 2.08 -10.22
N TYR A 28 2.73 1.63 -9.71
CA TYR A 28 4.04 2.13 -10.13
C TYR A 28 4.82 0.98 -10.76
N GLU A 29 5.42 1.24 -11.92
CA GLU A 29 6.22 0.25 -12.63
C GLU A 29 7.59 0.09 -11.98
N GLY A 30 8.17 -1.10 -12.12
CA GLY A 30 9.51 -1.41 -11.60
C GLY A 30 9.55 -1.71 -10.10
N GLY A 31 10.77 -1.77 -9.56
CA GLY A 31 11.03 -1.96 -8.15
C GLY A 31 11.31 -0.64 -7.44
N TYR A 32 10.98 -0.59 -6.15
CA TYR A 32 11.29 0.52 -5.27
C TYR A 32 11.98 0.00 -4.02
N ALA A 33 12.88 0.78 -3.44
CA ALA A 33 13.55 0.44 -2.19
C ALA A 33 13.60 1.66 -1.27
N PHE A 34 13.74 1.40 0.01
CA PHE A 34 14.13 2.41 0.99
C PHE A 34 15.65 2.50 1.01
N LEU A 35 16.20 3.57 0.46
CA LEU A 35 17.63 3.84 0.55
C LEU A 35 17.90 4.81 1.71
N GLU A 36 18.97 4.55 2.45
CA GLU A 36 19.31 5.32 3.64
C GLU A 36 20.50 6.23 3.43
N PHE A 37 20.52 7.36 4.13
CA PHE A 37 21.68 8.24 4.21
C PHE A 37 21.76 8.95 5.58
N PRO A 38 22.96 9.32 6.06
CA PRO A 38 23.12 10.00 7.34
C PRO A 38 22.39 11.34 7.42
N LEU A 39 21.96 11.74 8.63
CA LEU A 39 21.26 13.02 8.84
C LEU A 39 22.04 14.24 8.32
N ALA A 40 23.36 14.22 8.48
CA ALA A 40 24.26 15.32 8.09
C ALA A 40 24.40 15.50 6.58
N GLU A 41 23.96 14.53 5.77
CA GLU A 41 24.06 14.61 4.31
C GLU A 41 22.84 15.26 3.66
N PHE A 42 21.81 15.59 4.42
CA PHE A 42 20.69 16.38 3.92
C PHE A 42 21.11 17.86 3.71
N PRO A 43 20.78 18.49 2.56
CA PRO A 43 19.96 17.99 1.46
C PRO A 43 20.77 17.37 0.29
N LYS A 44 22.08 17.17 0.41
CA LYS A 44 22.92 16.72 -0.71
C LYS A 44 22.57 15.32 -1.21
N ALA A 45 22.17 14.41 -0.31
CA ALA A 45 21.87 13.02 -0.63
C ALA A 45 20.39 12.74 -0.94
N VAL A 46 19.49 13.72 -0.78
CA VAL A 46 18.06 13.52 -1.08
C VAL A 46 17.87 13.45 -2.60
N ARG A 47 17.15 12.42 -3.06
CA ARG A 47 16.80 12.29 -4.47
C ARG A 47 15.49 13.01 -4.76
N ALA A 48 15.46 13.72 -5.89
CA ALA A 48 14.27 14.45 -6.33
C ALA A 48 13.12 13.53 -6.77
N ASP A 49 13.40 12.27 -7.07
CA ASP A 49 12.42 11.24 -7.46
C ASP A 49 11.92 10.40 -6.27
N ALA A 50 12.31 10.74 -5.04
CA ALA A 50 11.81 10.09 -3.84
C ALA A 50 10.29 10.31 -3.69
N LEU A 51 9.54 9.22 -3.58
CA LEU A 51 8.10 9.24 -3.33
C LEU A 51 7.77 9.55 -1.87
N ALA A 52 8.68 9.18 -0.97
CA ALA A 52 8.60 9.50 0.45
C ALA A 52 9.99 9.71 1.03
N LEU A 53 10.05 10.55 2.06
CA LEU A 53 11.23 10.77 2.87
C LEU A 53 10.79 10.72 4.33
N VAL A 54 11.32 9.75 5.07
CA VAL A 54 11.09 9.57 6.50
C VAL A 54 12.44 9.53 7.20
N ARG A 55 12.49 9.85 8.49
CA ARG A 55 13.72 9.68 9.28
C ARG A 55 13.40 9.16 10.67
N ASP A 56 14.38 8.49 11.23
CA ASP A 56 14.47 8.28 12.67
C ASP A 56 15.53 9.25 13.25
N ASP A 57 16.16 8.84 14.35
CA ASP A 57 17.20 9.60 15.04
C ASP A 57 18.59 9.42 14.41
N MET A 58 18.76 8.52 13.45
CA MET A 58 20.04 8.09 12.90
C MET A 58 20.18 8.34 11.39
N VAL A 59 19.13 8.05 10.62
CA VAL A 59 19.17 8.09 9.15
C VAL A 59 17.94 8.75 8.57
N TRP A 60 18.13 9.34 7.39
CA TRP A 60 17.05 9.53 6.45
C TRP A 60 16.86 8.24 5.66
N SER A 61 15.61 7.89 5.43
CA SER A 61 15.19 6.80 4.55
C SER A 61 14.28 7.37 3.46
N GLN A 62 14.64 7.15 2.21
CA GLN A 62 13.92 7.65 1.04
C GLN A 62 13.40 6.49 0.20
N LEU A 63 12.10 6.50 -0.10
CA LEU A 63 11.46 5.52 -0.97
C LEU A 63 11.64 5.95 -2.43
N VAL A 64 12.49 5.25 -3.17
CA VAL A 64 12.92 5.64 -4.52
C VAL A 64 12.86 4.46 -5.50
N PRO A 65 12.75 4.72 -6.81
CA PRO A 65 12.92 3.69 -7.83
C PRO A 65 14.30 3.00 -7.68
N CYS A 66 14.30 1.67 -7.73
CA CYS A 66 15.49 0.85 -7.53
C CYS A 66 15.42 -0.45 -8.33
N ASP A 67 16.42 -0.66 -9.18
CA ASP A 67 16.59 -1.88 -9.99
C ASP A 67 17.67 -2.82 -9.45
N ASP A 68 18.39 -2.44 -8.39
CA ASP A 68 19.44 -3.24 -7.80
C ASP A 68 18.86 -4.50 -7.13
N PRO A 69 19.19 -5.71 -7.61
CA PRO A 69 18.69 -6.95 -6.99
C PRO A 69 19.29 -7.24 -5.61
N ALA A 70 20.36 -6.57 -5.20
CA ALA A 70 20.92 -6.68 -3.86
C ALA A 70 20.08 -5.96 -2.79
N GLU A 71 19.28 -4.98 -3.21
CA GLU A 71 18.39 -4.23 -2.33
C GLU A 71 17.07 -4.96 -2.07
N GLU A 72 16.48 -4.73 -0.90
CA GLU A 72 15.12 -5.16 -0.63
C GLU A 72 14.14 -4.32 -1.45
N ARG A 73 13.64 -4.92 -2.54
CA ARG A 73 12.76 -4.25 -3.49
C ARG A 73 11.29 -4.59 -3.28
N PHE A 74 10.46 -3.60 -3.58
CA PHE A 74 9.01 -3.63 -3.42
C PHE A 74 8.31 -3.20 -4.71
N GLY A 75 7.18 -3.84 -5.02
CA GLY A 75 6.21 -3.28 -5.95
C GLY A 75 5.32 -2.29 -5.20
N LEU A 76 4.96 -1.19 -5.84
CA LEU A 76 4.20 -0.11 -5.22
C LEU A 76 2.85 0.15 -5.88
N PHE A 77 1.89 0.53 -5.03
CA PHE A 77 0.64 1.14 -5.45
C PHE A 77 0.19 2.20 -4.44
N ARG A 78 -0.73 3.07 -4.85
CA ARG A 78 -1.26 4.17 -4.04
C ARG A 78 -2.75 4.33 -4.25
N PHE A 79 -3.47 4.62 -3.18
CA PHE A 79 -4.88 5.03 -3.25
C PHE A 79 -5.05 6.53 -2.99
N HIS A 80 -5.93 7.16 -3.75
CA HIS A 80 -6.65 8.36 -3.33
C HIS A 80 -8.13 8.02 -3.13
N PHE A 81 -8.68 8.41 -2.00
CA PHE A 81 -10.10 8.25 -1.72
C PHE A 81 -10.87 9.52 -2.09
N PRO A 82 -12.13 9.40 -2.53
CA PRO A 82 -12.99 10.56 -2.71
C PRO A 82 -13.11 11.39 -1.43
N ALA A 83 -13.25 12.71 -1.57
CA ALA A 83 -13.46 13.59 -0.43
C ALA A 83 -14.71 13.16 0.37
N GLY A 84 -14.56 13.05 1.68
CA GLY A 84 -15.65 12.63 2.58
C GLY A 84 -15.96 11.12 2.58
N ALA A 85 -15.21 10.30 1.83
CA ALA A 85 -15.33 8.85 1.93
C ALA A 85 -14.88 8.38 3.32
N ASP A 86 -15.67 7.50 3.93
CA ASP A 86 -15.29 6.86 5.20
C ASP A 86 -14.41 5.62 4.95
N ASN A 87 -13.10 5.86 4.87
CA ASN A 87 -12.07 4.82 4.77
C ASN A 87 -11.52 4.38 6.14
N SER A 88 -12.25 4.63 7.24
CA SER A 88 -11.82 4.24 8.58
C SER A 88 -11.60 2.73 8.66
N GLY A 89 -10.41 2.32 9.11
CA GLY A 89 -9.98 0.93 9.20
C GLY A 89 -9.41 0.32 7.92
N PHE A 90 -9.34 1.08 6.81
CA PHE A 90 -8.90 0.58 5.51
C PHE A 90 -7.50 -0.05 5.55
N VAL A 91 -6.54 0.61 6.21
CA VAL A 91 -5.16 0.12 6.27
C VAL A 91 -5.08 -1.29 6.88
N GLY A 92 -5.70 -1.47 8.06
CA GLY A 92 -5.72 -2.76 8.74
C GLY A 92 -6.50 -3.83 7.99
N TRP A 93 -7.63 -3.46 7.37
CA TRP A 93 -8.45 -4.38 6.57
C TRP A 93 -7.69 -4.90 5.34
N LEU A 94 -7.13 -4.01 4.52
CA LEU A 94 -6.41 -4.42 3.31
C LEU A 94 -5.15 -5.21 3.67
N ALA A 95 -4.40 -4.80 4.69
CA ALA A 95 -3.22 -5.54 5.14
C ALA A 95 -3.57 -6.95 5.62
N SER A 96 -4.63 -7.10 6.41
CA SER A 96 -5.08 -8.41 6.89
C SER A 96 -5.52 -9.30 5.73
N ARG A 97 -6.26 -8.75 4.76
CA ARG A 97 -6.72 -9.45 3.57
C ARG A 97 -5.56 -9.94 2.70
N LEU A 98 -4.57 -9.08 2.44
CA LEU A 98 -3.38 -9.44 1.66
C LEU A 98 -2.52 -10.48 2.40
N LYS A 99 -2.36 -10.36 3.71
CA LYS A 99 -1.66 -11.37 4.53
C LYS A 99 -2.34 -12.73 4.46
N GLN A 100 -3.66 -12.78 4.58
CA GLN A 100 -4.43 -14.02 4.51
C GLN A 100 -4.36 -14.67 3.13
N ARG A 101 -4.41 -13.87 2.06
CA ARG A 101 -4.43 -14.37 0.68
C ARG A 101 -3.06 -14.79 0.15
N PHE A 102 -2.02 -14.00 0.44
CA PHE A 102 -0.69 -14.17 -0.17
C PHE A 102 0.40 -14.52 0.85
N GLY A 103 0.09 -14.54 2.14
CA GLY A 103 1.10 -14.76 3.19
C GLY A 103 2.08 -13.59 3.37
N THR A 104 1.86 -12.46 2.68
CA THR A 104 2.84 -11.36 2.59
C THR A 104 2.77 -10.37 3.75
N GLY A 105 3.93 -9.79 4.09
CA GLY A 105 4.00 -8.50 4.79
C GLY A 105 3.86 -7.34 3.81
N LEU A 106 3.74 -6.13 4.34
CA LEU A 106 3.72 -4.89 3.56
C LEU A 106 4.19 -3.73 4.43
N PHE A 107 4.55 -2.62 3.80
CA PHE A 107 4.67 -1.33 4.46
C PHE A 107 3.62 -0.35 3.92
N VAL A 108 3.32 0.67 4.72
CA VAL A 108 2.48 1.80 4.31
C VAL A 108 3.18 3.11 4.65
N THR A 109 3.25 4.03 3.69
CA THR A 109 3.77 5.38 3.91
C THR A 109 2.70 6.40 3.55
N CYS A 110 2.22 7.13 4.56
CA CYS A 110 1.15 8.10 4.42
C CYS A 110 1.68 9.46 3.95
N GLY A 111 0.90 10.13 3.10
CA GLY A 111 1.09 11.51 2.70
C GLY A 111 -0.22 12.31 2.80
N GLN A 112 -0.13 13.62 2.59
CA GLN A 112 -1.27 14.52 2.64
C GLN A 112 -1.32 15.40 1.40
N ASN A 113 -2.41 15.31 0.63
CA ASN A 113 -2.74 16.22 -0.45
C ASN A 113 -4.14 16.82 -0.22
N ARG A 114 -4.20 17.98 0.45
CA ARG A 114 -5.47 18.66 0.77
C ARG A 114 -6.28 19.07 -0.48
N LYS A 115 -5.63 19.23 -1.63
CA LYS A 115 -6.30 19.57 -2.89
C LYS A 115 -6.92 18.35 -3.59
N ASP A 116 -6.67 17.15 -3.08
CA ASP A 116 -7.00 15.89 -3.76
C ASP A 116 -7.44 14.81 -2.76
N GLY A 117 -8.48 15.14 -1.98
CA GLY A 117 -9.15 14.20 -1.08
C GLY A 117 -8.52 14.04 0.30
N GLY A 118 -7.28 14.48 0.50
CA GLY A 118 -6.63 14.51 1.81
C GLY A 118 -5.51 13.50 1.96
N ILE A 119 -5.62 12.61 2.94
CA ILE A 119 -4.61 11.56 3.20
C ILE A 119 -4.59 10.58 2.03
N PHE A 120 -3.39 10.21 1.60
CA PHE A 120 -3.15 9.13 0.64
C PHE A 120 -2.04 8.25 1.18
N ASP A 121 -1.98 7.01 0.70
CA ASP A 121 -1.05 6.01 1.21
C ASP A 121 -0.31 5.35 0.06
N TYR A 122 1.02 5.33 0.13
CA TYR A 122 1.84 4.40 -0.64
C TYR A 122 1.87 3.05 0.07
N TRP A 123 1.71 1.99 -0.70
CA TRP A 123 1.72 0.61 -0.24
C TRP A 123 2.85 -0.12 -0.95
N GLY A 124 3.71 -0.77 -0.18
CA GLY A 124 4.77 -1.61 -0.72
C GLY A 124 4.63 -3.06 -0.31
N VAL A 125 4.78 -3.94 -1.29
CA VAL A 125 4.79 -5.40 -1.12
C VAL A 125 6.06 -5.99 -1.73
N PRO A 126 6.59 -7.11 -1.21
CA PRO A 126 7.79 -7.73 -1.75
C PRO A 126 7.70 -7.91 -3.27
N ILE A 127 8.76 -7.53 -4.00
CA ILE A 127 8.74 -7.50 -5.47
C ILE A 127 8.33 -8.86 -6.09
N ALA A 128 8.68 -9.97 -5.42
CA ALA A 128 8.32 -11.33 -5.84
C ALA A 128 6.81 -11.59 -5.89
N LEU A 129 6.00 -10.87 -5.11
CA LEU A 129 4.54 -11.01 -5.04
C LEU A 129 3.80 -9.81 -5.66
N ALA A 130 4.53 -8.79 -6.11
CA ALA A 130 3.96 -7.51 -6.54
C ALA A 130 2.89 -7.67 -7.62
N ALA A 131 3.16 -8.45 -8.67
CA ALA A 131 2.21 -8.64 -9.76
C ALA A 131 0.90 -9.28 -9.29
N GLU A 132 0.97 -10.31 -8.44
CA GLU A 132 -0.22 -11.01 -7.94
C GLU A 132 -1.06 -10.15 -6.99
N VAL A 133 -0.38 -9.38 -6.12
CA VAL A 133 -1.04 -8.45 -5.19
C VAL A 133 -1.67 -7.29 -5.93
N ILE A 134 -0.95 -6.66 -6.87
CA ILE A 134 -1.47 -5.54 -7.66
C ILE A 134 -2.69 -5.98 -8.45
N ALA A 135 -2.67 -7.15 -9.07
CA ALA A 135 -3.83 -7.69 -9.77
C ALA A 135 -5.04 -7.93 -8.84
N GLU A 136 -4.82 -8.31 -7.57
CA GLU A 136 -5.91 -8.38 -6.58
C GLU A 136 -6.46 -7.01 -6.23
N VAL A 137 -5.58 -6.03 -6.01
CA VAL A 137 -5.99 -4.66 -5.70
C VAL A 137 -6.79 -4.05 -6.86
N GLU A 138 -6.36 -4.27 -8.09
CA GLU A 138 -7.09 -3.85 -9.30
C GLU A 138 -8.48 -4.50 -9.38
N ARG A 139 -8.60 -5.80 -9.06
CA ARG A 139 -9.91 -6.47 -8.98
C ARG A 139 -10.84 -5.86 -7.94
N LEU A 140 -10.31 -5.53 -6.76
CA LEU A 140 -11.08 -4.88 -5.69
C LEU A 140 -11.59 -3.50 -6.12
N VAL A 141 -10.74 -2.72 -6.80
CA VAL A 141 -11.09 -1.40 -7.34
C VAL A 141 -12.12 -1.51 -8.47
N ALA A 142 -12.02 -2.55 -9.31
CA ALA A 142 -13.02 -2.83 -10.35
C ALA A 142 -14.39 -3.27 -9.79
N GLY A 143 -14.52 -3.50 -8.47
CA GLY A 143 -15.75 -3.98 -7.84
C GLY A 143 -16.14 -5.40 -8.27
N SER A 144 -15.17 -6.19 -8.74
CA SER A 144 -15.43 -7.58 -9.12
C SER A 144 -15.69 -8.41 -7.86
N PRO A 145 -16.80 -9.17 -7.80
CA PRO A 145 -17.10 -10.01 -6.64
C PRO A 145 -15.96 -11.01 -6.41
N ASP A 146 -15.67 -11.29 -5.13
CA ASP A 146 -14.61 -12.19 -4.71
C ASP A 146 -14.70 -13.52 -5.46
N GLY A 147 -13.81 -13.69 -6.44
CA GLY A 147 -13.45 -14.98 -6.99
C GLY A 147 -12.71 -15.78 -5.93
N LEU A 148 -13.43 -16.24 -4.91
CA LEU A 148 -13.04 -17.34 -4.04
C LEU A 148 -13.01 -18.63 -4.87
N GLY A 149 -12.08 -18.69 -5.84
CA GLY A 149 -11.57 -19.95 -6.34
C GLY A 149 -10.71 -20.56 -5.22
N PRO A 150 -10.80 -21.87 -4.98
CA PRO A 150 -10.14 -22.50 -3.86
C PRO A 150 -8.63 -22.23 -3.93
N VAL A 151 -8.05 -21.90 -2.77
CA VAL A 151 -6.61 -21.99 -2.53
C VAL A 151 -6.21 -23.38 -2.97
N ARG A 152 -5.41 -23.49 -4.05
CA ARG A 152 -4.83 -24.77 -4.44
C ARG A 152 -3.91 -25.19 -3.30
N ASP A 153 -4.40 -26.16 -2.54
CA ASP A 153 -3.63 -26.91 -1.57
C ASP A 153 -2.37 -27.44 -2.27
N ARG A 154 -1.22 -26.83 -1.95
CA ARG A 154 0.07 -27.37 -2.35
C ARG A 154 0.40 -28.49 -1.36
N SER A 155 -0.24 -29.63 -1.52
CA SER A 155 0.26 -30.87 -0.94
C SER A 155 1.59 -31.22 -1.62
N PRO A 156 2.66 -31.51 -0.85
CA PRO A 156 3.93 -31.94 -1.41
C PRO A 156 3.79 -33.36 -1.96
N ALA A 157 4.28 -33.55 -3.18
CA ALA A 157 4.57 -34.88 -3.76
C ALA A 157 5.96 -35.35 -3.32
#